data_AF-A0A099ZSZ8-F1
#
_entry.id   AF-A0A099ZSZ8-F1
#
_cell.length_a   1.000
_cell.length_b   1.000
_cell.length_c   1.000
_cell.angle_alpha   90.00
_cell.angle_beta   90.00
_cell.angle_gamma   90.00
#
_symmetry.space_group_name_H-M   'P 1'
#
loop_
_entity.id
_entity.type
_entity.pdbx_description
1 polymer ?
#
loop_
_entity_poly.entity_id
_entity_poly.type
_entity_poly.pdbx_seq_one_letter_code
_entity_poly.pdbx_strand_id
1 'polypeptide(L)'
;YPAGFVYIFLGLYYATGRGSDVRLAQYLFAGLYLLHLLLVFRIYCRTNKVPPYVFFFMCCASYRIHSIFVLRLFNDTVAMAILFLAINLFLDERWSWGCLIFSLAVSVKMNILLFAPGLLFLLLKRFGLLGCIPKLCICALLQVLLGLPFLLVNPVGYLSRSFDLGRQFQFKWTVNWRFLPEEVFQHRAFHTTLLLPHLAGLGLFALHLWHRSRESILTLLKDPAERKPPSPPLSANNIIVFVLFSSNFLGVCCSRSLHYQFYVWYFHTLPYLLWCTPTAKLAHMPKVLLLGVIELCWNTYPSTACSSLSLHVCHGLVLLQLWLGTA
;
A
#
# COMPACT_ATOMS: atom_id res chain seq x y z
N TYR A 1 -5.39 -17.28 -0.35
CA TYR A 1 -4.27 -16.33 -0.33
C TYR A 1 -3.07 -17.00 -0.96
N PRO A 2 -2.06 -16.26 -1.46
CA PRO A 2 -0.88 -16.88 -2.03
C PRO A 2 -0.07 -17.66 -0.99
N ALA A 3 0.87 -18.48 -1.45
CA ALA A 3 1.54 -19.49 -0.63
C ALA A 3 2.29 -18.94 0.60
N GLY A 4 2.85 -17.74 0.52
CA GLY A 4 3.58 -17.13 1.65
C GLY A 4 2.72 -16.97 2.91
N PHE A 5 1.43 -16.67 2.75
CA PHE A 5 0.48 -16.68 3.87
C PHE A 5 0.42 -18.05 4.56
N VAL A 6 0.33 -19.13 3.78
CA VAL A 6 0.21 -20.49 4.31
C VAL A 6 1.44 -20.85 5.13
N TYR A 7 2.65 -20.56 4.62
CA TYR A 7 3.88 -20.89 5.34
C TYR A 7 4.04 -20.12 6.65
N ILE A 8 3.75 -18.81 6.64
CA ILE A 8 3.86 -17.99 7.86
C ILE A 8 2.85 -18.45 8.91
N PHE A 9 1.59 -18.67 8.52
CA PHE A 9 0.56 -19.09 9.46
C PHE A 9 0.71 -20.55 9.89
N LEU A 10 1.34 -21.41 9.09
CA LEU A 10 1.75 -22.75 9.50
C LEU A 10 2.85 -22.69 10.57
N GLY A 11 3.83 -21.80 10.41
CA GLY A 11 4.84 -21.54 11.44
C GLY A 11 4.22 -21.04 12.75
N LEU A 12 3.29 -20.08 12.65
CA LEU A 12 2.53 -19.59 13.81
C LEU A 12 1.69 -20.69 14.46
N TYR A 13 1.04 -21.54 13.66
CA TYR A 13 0.27 -22.68 14.15
C TYR A 13 1.12 -23.60 15.02
N TYR A 14 2.31 -24.00 14.56
CA TYR A 14 3.21 -24.84 15.35
C TYR A 14 3.78 -24.11 16.57
N ALA A 15 4.17 -22.84 16.43
CA ALA A 15 4.72 -22.05 17.53
C ALA A 15 3.72 -21.84 18.68
N THR A 16 2.42 -21.79 18.39
CA THR A 16 1.34 -21.52 19.36
C THR A 16 0.70 -22.80 19.89
N GLY A 17 1.43 -23.92 19.89
CA GLY A 17 0.90 -25.21 20.35
C GLY A 17 -0.32 -25.64 19.53
N ARG A 18 -0.20 -25.59 18.20
CA ARG A 18 -1.28 -25.91 17.24
C ARG A 18 -2.48 -24.94 17.32
N GLY A 19 -2.21 -23.66 17.61
CA GLY A 19 -3.21 -22.60 17.70
C GLY A 19 -3.96 -22.53 19.04
N SER A 20 -3.52 -23.27 20.06
CA SER A 20 -4.14 -23.23 21.40
C SER A 20 -3.68 -22.03 22.22
N ASP A 21 -2.42 -21.61 22.08
CA ASP A 21 -1.86 -20.48 22.82
C ASP A 21 -2.07 -19.16 22.08
N VAL A 22 -3.28 -18.61 22.25
CA VAL A 22 -3.66 -17.31 21.70
C VAL A 22 -2.80 -16.19 22.29
N ARG A 23 -2.42 -16.28 23.58
CA ARG A 23 -1.65 -15.23 24.25
C ARG A 23 -0.25 -15.09 23.65
N LEU A 24 0.41 -16.22 23.37
CA LEU A 24 1.68 -16.21 22.65
C LEU A 24 1.52 -15.60 21.24
N ALA A 25 0.45 -15.95 20.52
CA ALA A 25 0.15 -15.35 19.21
C ALA A 25 0.01 -13.82 19.30
N GLN A 26 -0.69 -13.32 20.33
CA GLN A 26 -0.83 -11.88 20.57
C GLN A 26 0.51 -11.20 20.85
N TYR A 27 1.40 -11.83 21.64
CA TYR A 27 2.74 -11.29 21.88
C TYR A 27 3.59 -11.26 20.61
N LEU A 28 3.53 -12.29 19.77
CA LEU A 28 4.21 -12.31 18.47
C LEU A 28 3.72 -11.16 17.58
N PHE A 29 2.41 -10.93 17.52
CA PHE A 29 1.85 -9.82 16.74
C PHE A 29 2.09 -8.44 17.37
N ALA A 30 2.23 -8.35 18.70
CA ALA A 30 2.67 -7.13 19.35
C ALA A 30 4.12 -6.79 18.97
N GLY A 31 5.02 -7.79 18.95
CA GLY A 31 6.38 -7.62 18.44
C GLY A 31 6.41 -7.20 16.97
N LEU A 32 5.57 -7.82 16.13
CA LEU A 32 5.38 -7.43 14.73
C LEU A 32 4.89 -5.99 14.59
N TYR A 33 3.97 -5.55 15.45
CA TYR A 33 3.47 -4.17 15.47
C TYR A 33 4.59 -3.16 15.79
N LEU A 34 5.41 -3.44 16.80
CA LEU A 34 6.54 -2.59 17.15
C LEU A 34 7.57 -2.52 16.03
N LEU A 35 7.92 -3.67 15.42
CA LEU A 35 8.80 -3.71 14.26
C LEU A 35 8.23 -2.88 13.09
N HIS A 36 6.93 -3.02 12.82
CA HIS A 36 6.23 -2.27 11.79
C HIS A 36 6.35 -0.76 12.03
N LEU A 37 6.09 -0.28 13.26
CA LEU A 37 6.25 1.13 13.62
C LEU A 37 7.69 1.62 13.42
N LEU A 38 8.69 0.84 13.86
CA LEU A 38 10.10 1.18 13.67
C LEU A 38 10.45 1.36 12.18
N LEU A 39 9.96 0.46 11.32
CA LEU A 39 10.18 0.54 9.87
C LEU A 39 9.52 1.79 9.27
N VAL A 40 8.30 2.13 9.70
CA VAL A 40 7.59 3.33 9.25
C VAL A 40 8.30 4.60 9.72
N PHE A 41 8.75 4.65 10.97
CA PHE A 41 9.46 5.80 11.53
C PHE A 41 10.78 6.04 10.82
N ARG A 42 11.53 4.98 10.52
CA ARG A 42 12.74 5.07 9.72
C ARG A 42 12.48 5.70 8.34
N ILE A 43 11.38 5.33 7.66
CA ILE A 43 11.00 5.96 6.38
C ILE A 43 10.74 7.46 6.56
N TYR A 44 10.06 7.86 7.63
CA TYR A 44 9.74 9.27 7.88
C TYR A 44 10.99 10.09 8.23
N CYS A 45 11.90 9.54 9.05
CA CYS A 45 13.21 10.15 9.30
C CYS A 45 14.07 10.28 8.02
N ARG A 46 13.96 9.32 7.09
CA ARG A 46 14.70 9.38 5.81
C ARG A 46 14.14 10.41 4.83
N THR A 47 12.87 10.79 4.98
CA THR A 47 12.19 11.76 4.10
C THR A 47 12.17 13.17 4.67
N ASN A 48 12.18 13.32 6.01
CA ASN A 48 12.13 14.61 6.71
C ASN A 48 10.97 15.53 6.25
N LYS A 49 9.84 14.93 5.86
CA LYS A 49 8.63 15.65 5.40
C LYS A 49 7.55 15.78 6.48
N VAL A 50 7.46 14.78 7.36
CA VAL A 50 6.39 14.68 8.35
C VAL A 50 6.85 15.30 9.68
N PRO A 51 6.08 16.22 10.28
CA PRO A 51 6.42 16.78 11.58
C PRO A 51 6.44 15.73 12.69
N PRO A 52 7.34 15.84 13.68
CA PRO A 52 7.50 14.84 14.74
C PRO A 52 6.23 14.57 15.56
N TYR A 53 5.36 15.57 15.77
CA TYR A 53 4.12 15.38 16.52
C TYR A 53 3.17 14.36 15.87
N VAL A 54 3.29 14.10 14.57
CA VAL A 54 2.44 13.14 13.87
C VAL A 54 2.76 11.70 14.29
N PHE A 55 3.98 11.42 14.74
CA PHE A 55 4.35 10.11 15.29
C PHE A 55 3.51 9.74 16.51
N PHE A 56 3.17 10.72 17.36
CA PHE A 56 2.29 10.50 18.50
C PHE A 56 0.92 10.00 18.05
N PHE A 57 0.32 10.65 17.04
CA PHE A 57 -0.97 10.21 16.50
C PHE A 57 -0.89 8.80 15.88
N MET A 58 0.21 8.46 15.20
CA MET A 58 0.38 7.13 14.63
C MET A 58 0.49 6.03 15.70
N CYS A 59 1.18 6.30 16.81
CA CYS A 59 1.30 5.36 17.92
C CYS A 59 0.02 5.25 18.75
N CYS A 60 -0.65 6.37 19.02
CA CYS A 60 -1.65 6.44 20.08
C CYS A 60 -3.08 6.55 19.58
N ALA A 61 -3.32 7.10 18.39
CA ALA A 61 -4.66 7.54 18.00
C ALA A 61 -5.55 6.41 17.46
N SER A 62 -4.99 5.37 16.83
CA SER A 62 -5.82 4.36 16.16
C SER A 62 -6.03 3.11 17.00
N TYR A 63 -7.14 3.09 17.74
CA TYR A 63 -7.67 1.88 18.39
C TYR A 63 -7.81 0.72 17.40
N ARG A 64 -8.25 1.01 16.17
CA ARG A 64 -8.50 -0.02 15.15
C ARG A 64 -7.23 -0.68 14.68
N ILE A 65 -6.16 0.07 14.46
CA ILE A 65 -4.87 -0.48 14.04
C ILE A 65 -4.32 -1.40 15.13
N HIS A 66 -4.38 -1.00 16.41
CA HIS A 66 -4.02 -1.86 17.53
C HIS A 66 -4.84 -3.15 17.56
N SER A 67 -6.16 -3.06 17.36
CA SER A 67 -7.05 -4.23 17.30
C SER A 67 -6.69 -5.16 16.14
N ILE A 68 -6.42 -4.62 14.95
CA ILE A 68 -6.04 -5.40 13.75
C ILE A 68 -4.75 -6.19 14.00
N PHE A 69 -3.75 -5.59 14.64
CA PHE A 69 -2.50 -6.26 14.99
C PHE A 69 -2.68 -7.25 16.13
N VAL A 70 -3.05 -6.80 17.32
CA VAL A 70 -2.88 -7.56 18.57
C VAL A 70 -4.10 -8.41 18.91
N LEU A 71 -5.31 -8.02 18.48
CA LEU A 71 -6.53 -8.77 18.82
C LEU A 71 -6.99 -9.70 17.69
N ARG A 72 -6.87 -9.25 16.44
CA ARG A 72 -7.38 -9.99 15.27
C ARG A 72 -6.33 -10.80 14.52
N LEU A 73 -5.05 -10.48 14.71
CA LEU A 73 -3.92 -11.23 14.15
C LEU A 73 -4.01 -11.39 12.62
N PHE A 74 -4.49 -10.35 11.91
CA PHE A 74 -4.77 -10.45 10.48
C PHE A 74 -3.48 -10.52 9.65
N ASN A 75 -3.52 -11.29 8.55
CA ASN A 75 -2.38 -11.39 7.64
C ASN A 75 -2.03 -10.07 6.93
N ASP A 76 -2.94 -9.09 6.88
CA ASP A 76 -2.66 -7.75 6.38
C ASP A 76 -1.47 -7.10 7.09
N THR A 77 -1.32 -7.32 8.39
CA THR A 77 -0.26 -6.69 9.19
C THR A 77 1.10 -7.25 8.84
N VAL A 78 1.18 -8.57 8.67
CA VAL A 78 2.39 -9.27 8.20
C VAL A 78 2.79 -8.76 6.81
N ALA A 79 1.84 -8.70 5.88
CA ALA A 79 2.11 -8.22 4.52
C ALA A 79 2.63 -6.77 4.52
N MET A 80 1.98 -5.88 5.29
CA MET A 80 2.38 -4.47 5.36
C MET A 80 3.73 -4.28 6.05
N ALA A 81 4.06 -5.05 7.09
CA ALA A 81 5.36 -4.99 7.76
C ALA A 81 6.50 -5.41 6.81
N ILE A 82 6.32 -6.50 6.06
CA ILE A 82 7.27 -6.96 5.04
C ILE A 82 7.41 -5.91 3.93
N LEU A 83 6.30 -5.29 3.51
CA LEU A 83 6.35 -4.20 2.54
C LEU A 83 7.17 -3.00 3.07
N PHE A 84 6.95 -2.54 4.30
CA PHE A 84 7.73 -1.42 4.85
C PHE A 84 9.22 -1.77 5.00
N LEU A 85 9.57 -3.04 5.22
CA LEU A 85 10.95 -3.51 5.13
C LEU A 85 11.51 -3.38 3.71
N ALA A 86 10.74 -3.79 2.68
CA ALA A 86 11.14 -3.62 1.29
C ALA A 86 11.37 -2.14 0.93
N ILE A 87 10.50 -1.24 1.38
CA ILE A 87 10.65 0.21 1.17
C ILE A 87 11.93 0.73 1.81
N ASN A 88 12.23 0.32 3.04
CA ASN A 88 13.49 0.66 3.69
C ASN A 88 14.72 0.17 2.91
N LEU A 89 14.66 -1.02 2.30
CA LEU A 89 15.73 -1.53 1.42
C LEU A 89 15.88 -0.70 0.15
N PHE A 90 14.78 -0.22 -0.45
CA PHE A 90 14.84 0.71 -1.59
C PHE A 90 15.47 2.04 -1.19
N LEU A 91 15.17 2.56 0.01
CA LEU A 91 15.78 3.79 0.56
C LEU A 91 17.27 3.64 0.92
N ASP A 92 17.75 2.40 1.06
CA ASP A 92 19.15 2.04 1.25
C ASP A 92 19.86 1.67 -0.06
N GLU A 93 19.22 1.90 -1.21
CA GLU A 93 19.73 1.54 -2.55
C GLU A 93 19.96 0.02 -2.76
N ARG A 94 19.39 -0.84 -1.91
CA ARG A 94 19.47 -2.31 -2.01
C ARG A 94 18.30 -2.88 -2.81
N TRP A 95 18.20 -2.49 -4.07
CA TRP A 95 17.04 -2.77 -4.93
C TRP A 95 16.74 -4.26 -5.15
N SER A 96 17.74 -5.13 -5.35
CA SER A 96 17.49 -6.58 -5.53
C SER A 96 16.83 -7.20 -4.30
N TRP A 97 17.35 -6.90 -3.11
CA TRP A 97 16.77 -7.34 -1.84
C TRP A 97 15.40 -6.72 -1.62
N GLY A 98 15.22 -5.45 -1.94
CA GLY A 98 13.92 -4.79 -1.89
C GLY A 98 12.88 -5.49 -2.77
N CYS A 99 13.22 -5.88 -4.00
CA CYS A 99 12.33 -6.63 -4.90
C CYS A 99 12.00 -8.03 -4.36
N LEU A 100 12.98 -8.74 -3.80
CA LEU A 100 12.77 -10.04 -3.15
C LEU A 100 11.78 -9.91 -1.99
N ILE A 101 12.01 -8.96 -1.07
CA ILE A 101 11.15 -8.73 0.09
C ILE A 101 9.77 -8.19 -0.33
N PHE A 102 9.70 -7.34 -1.37
CA PHE A 102 8.43 -6.88 -1.93
C PHE A 102 7.60 -8.05 -2.47
N SER A 103 8.21 -8.96 -3.22
CA SER A 103 7.54 -10.16 -3.71
C SER A 103 7.12 -11.07 -2.55
N LEU A 104 7.94 -11.19 -1.49
CA LEU A 104 7.54 -11.92 -0.29
C LEU A 104 6.26 -11.31 0.33
N ALA A 105 6.15 -9.99 0.41
CA ALA A 105 4.93 -9.33 0.89
C ALA A 105 3.71 -9.64 -0.01
N VAL A 106 3.86 -9.61 -1.33
CA VAL A 106 2.83 -10.02 -2.29
C VAL A 106 2.38 -11.47 -2.05
N SER A 107 3.32 -12.37 -1.71
CA SER A 107 3.02 -13.77 -1.44
C SER A 107 2.19 -13.99 -0.15
N VAL A 108 2.17 -13.00 0.76
CA VAL A 108 1.29 -13.01 1.94
C VAL A 108 -0.07 -12.46 1.59
N LYS A 109 -0.11 -11.32 0.89
CA LYS A 109 -1.36 -10.68 0.52
C LYS A 109 -1.25 -9.88 -0.77
N MET A 110 -2.24 -10.04 -1.65
CA MET A 110 -2.27 -9.41 -2.97
C MET A 110 -2.43 -7.88 -2.94
N ASN A 111 -2.86 -7.28 -1.83
CA ASN A 111 -3.03 -5.82 -1.74
C ASN A 111 -1.72 -5.06 -1.97
N ILE A 112 -0.58 -5.71 -1.74
CA ILE A 112 0.75 -5.17 -2.01
C ILE A 112 0.93 -4.84 -3.51
N LEU A 113 0.16 -5.47 -4.41
CA LEU A 113 0.16 -5.14 -5.84
C LEU A 113 -0.29 -3.71 -6.14
N LEU A 114 -1.01 -3.04 -5.23
CA LEU A 114 -1.36 -1.61 -5.39
C LEU A 114 -0.11 -0.70 -5.42
N PHE A 115 1.02 -1.16 -4.89
CA PHE A 115 2.32 -0.48 -4.95
C PHE A 115 3.13 -0.85 -6.22
N ALA A 116 2.74 -1.90 -6.95
CA ALA A 116 3.52 -2.43 -8.06
C ALA A 116 3.67 -1.47 -9.25
N PRO A 117 2.64 -0.69 -9.67
CA PRO A 117 2.80 0.31 -10.72
C PRO A 117 3.84 1.38 -10.35
N GLY A 118 3.79 1.86 -9.10
CA GLY A 118 4.80 2.78 -8.58
C GLY A 118 6.20 2.16 -8.51
N LEU A 119 6.33 0.91 -8.08
CA LEU A 119 7.62 0.22 -8.06
C LEU A 119 8.19 0.04 -9.47
N LEU A 120 7.37 -0.37 -10.44
CA LEU A 120 7.78 -0.51 -11.83
C LEU A 120 8.30 0.82 -12.39
N PHE A 121 7.58 1.92 -12.13
CA PHE A 121 8.03 3.26 -12.51
C PHE A 121 9.41 3.59 -11.91
N LEU A 122 9.62 3.30 -10.62
CA LEU A 122 10.90 3.54 -9.96
C LEU A 122 12.04 2.68 -10.54
N LEU A 123 11.77 1.40 -10.84
CA LEU A 123 12.76 0.50 -11.45
C LEU A 123 13.16 0.97 -12.85
N LEU A 124 12.20 1.35 -13.70
CA LEU A 124 12.48 1.92 -15.02
C LEU A 124 13.25 3.24 -14.90
N LYS A 125 12.86 4.10 -13.94
CA LYS A 125 13.55 5.36 -13.68
C LYS A 125 14.97 5.15 -13.19
N ARG A 126 15.24 4.14 -12.37
CA ARG A 126 16.57 3.88 -11.80
C ARG A 126 17.49 3.09 -12.74
N PHE A 127 16.96 2.10 -13.46
CA PHE A 127 17.75 1.08 -14.17
C PHE A 127 17.48 0.99 -15.67
N GLY A 128 16.48 1.71 -16.20
CA GLY A 128 16.03 1.51 -17.58
C GLY A 128 15.32 0.18 -17.78
N LEU A 129 15.02 -0.16 -19.04
CA LEU A 129 14.31 -1.39 -19.35
C LEU A 129 15.15 -2.65 -19.05
N LEU A 130 16.37 -2.71 -19.58
CA LEU A 130 17.23 -3.88 -19.46
C LEU A 130 17.61 -4.19 -18.00
N GLY A 131 17.92 -3.16 -17.20
CA GLY A 131 18.23 -3.34 -15.78
C GLY A 131 17.01 -3.62 -14.91
N CYS A 132 15.79 -3.31 -15.37
CA CYS A 132 14.53 -3.64 -14.68
C CYS A 132 14.18 -5.12 -14.79
N ILE A 133 14.41 -5.75 -15.96
CA ILE A 133 14.12 -7.17 -16.22
C ILE A 133 14.64 -8.10 -15.10
N PRO A 134 15.93 -8.10 -14.71
CA PRO A 134 16.40 -9.00 -13.66
C PRO A 134 15.74 -8.75 -12.30
N LYS A 135 15.31 -7.52 -12.00
CA LYS A 135 14.58 -7.20 -10.76
C LYS A 135 13.17 -7.80 -10.78
N LEU A 136 12.49 -7.73 -11.92
CA LEU A 136 11.20 -8.38 -12.13
C LEU A 136 11.32 -9.91 -12.10
N CYS A 137 12.41 -10.46 -12.66
CA CYS A 137 12.71 -11.89 -12.58
C CYS A 137 12.87 -12.36 -11.12
N ILE A 138 13.53 -11.60 -10.25
CA ILE A 138 13.61 -11.90 -8.82
C ILE A 138 12.21 -12.01 -8.20
N CYS A 139 11.33 -11.04 -8.51
CA CYS A 139 9.96 -11.05 -8.02
C CYS A 139 9.18 -12.28 -8.49
N ALA A 140 9.26 -12.58 -9.80
CA ALA A 140 8.54 -13.70 -10.41
C ALA A 140 9.05 -15.05 -9.91
N LEU A 141 10.37 -15.24 -9.84
CA LEU A 141 10.98 -16.48 -9.37
C LEU A 141 10.56 -16.81 -7.94
N LEU A 142 10.52 -15.82 -7.04
CA LEU A 142 10.07 -16.05 -5.67
C LEU A 142 8.60 -16.52 -5.62
N GLN A 143 7.70 -15.96 -6.43
CA GLN A 143 6.31 -16.40 -6.49
C GLN A 143 6.19 -17.84 -6.98
N VAL A 144 6.98 -18.23 -7.99
CA VAL A 144 7.01 -19.60 -8.50
C VAL A 144 7.57 -20.55 -7.44
N LEU A 145 8.68 -20.21 -6.78
CA LEU A 145 9.31 -21.05 -5.76
C LEU A 145 8.36 -21.30 -4.58
N LEU A 146 7.75 -20.25 -4.03
CA LEU A 146 6.79 -20.39 -2.93
C LEU A 146 5.51 -21.10 -3.38
N GLY A 147 5.07 -20.87 -4.62
CA GLY A 147 3.87 -21.50 -5.18
C GLY A 147 4.08 -22.94 -5.65
N LEU A 148 5.32 -23.40 -5.81
CA LEU A 148 5.66 -24.63 -6.54
C LEU A 148 4.88 -25.86 -6.06
N PRO A 149 4.75 -26.14 -4.74
CA PRO A 149 4.01 -27.32 -4.29
C PRO A 149 2.53 -27.28 -4.71
N PHE A 150 1.92 -26.10 -4.73
CA PHE A 150 0.53 -25.92 -5.14
C PHE A 150 0.37 -25.94 -6.65
N LEU A 151 1.35 -25.38 -7.38
CA LEU A 151 1.38 -25.35 -8.84
C LEU A 151 1.54 -26.74 -9.45
N LEU A 152 2.33 -27.63 -8.81
CA LEU A 152 2.50 -29.01 -9.26
C LEU A 152 1.23 -29.85 -9.08
N VAL A 153 0.41 -29.55 -8.07
CA VAL A 153 -0.81 -30.32 -7.77
C VAL A 153 -2.02 -29.78 -8.50
N ASN A 154 -2.24 -28.45 -8.49
CA ASN A 154 -3.39 -27.82 -9.14
C ASN A 154 -3.05 -26.38 -9.56
N PRO A 155 -2.43 -26.17 -10.73
CA PRO A 155 -1.96 -24.85 -11.15
C PRO A 155 -3.11 -23.87 -11.38
N VAL A 156 -4.19 -24.32 -12.03
CA VAL A 156 -5.37 -23.49 -12.32
C VAL A 156 -6.07 -23.07 -11.03
N GLY A 157 -6.25 -24.02 -10.10
CA GLY A 157 -6.84 -23.76 -8.78
C GLY A 157 -5.98 -22.81 -7.95
N TYR A 158 -4.67 -23.01 -7.92
CA TYR A 158 -3.76 -22.13 -7.17
C TYR A 158 -3.79 -20.70 -7.72
N LEU A 159 -3.65 -20.50 -9.03
CA LEU A 159 -3.62 -19.17 -9.63
C LEU A 159 -4.96 -18.44 -9.45
N SER A 160 -6.08 -19.10 -9.75
CA SER A 160 -7.42 -18.49 -9.65
C SER A 160 -7.82 -18.14 -8.22
N ARG A 161 -7.41 -18.92 -7.21
CA ARG A 161 -7.78 -18.69 -5.80
C ARG A 161 -6.78 -17.85 -5.01
N SER A 162 -5.51 -17.87 -5.40
CA SER A 162 -4.46 -17.08 -4.76
C SER A 162 -4.51 -15.62 -5.18
N PHE A 163 -4.80 -15.37 -6.46
CA PHE A 163 -4.91 -14.04 -7.09
C PHE A 163 -6.33 -13.81 -7.65
N ASP A 164 -7.31 -13.95 -6.76
CA ASP A 164 -8.72 -13.86 -7.08
C ASP A 164 -9.19 -12.41 -7.28
N LEU A 165 -9.02 -11.90 -8.50
CA LEU A 165 -9.47 -10.56 -8.91
C LEU A 165 -11.01 -10.45 -9.02
N GLY A 166 -11.71 -11.59 -9.13
CA GLY A 166 -13.17 -11.65 -9.20
C GLY A 166 -13.84 -11.65 -7.82
N ARG A 167 -13.06 -11.67 -6.73
CA ARG A 167 -13.60 -11.78 -5.38
C ARG A 167 -14.58 -10.67 -5.07
N GLN A 168 -15.76 -11.06 -4.65
CA GLN A 168 -16.76 -10.14 -4.14
C GLN A 168 -16.82 -10.20 -2.62
N PHE A 169 -16.56 -9.05 -2.02
CA PHE A 169 -16.66 -8.85 -0.59
C PHE A 169 -18.09 -8.45 -0.22
N GLN A 170 -18.54 -8.88 0.96
CA GLN A 170 -19.89 -8.67 1.45
C GLN A 170 -20.16 -7.18 1.69
N PHE A 171 -21.25 -6.66 1.13
CA PHE A 171 -21.64 -5.24 1.24
C PHE A 171 -21.83 -4.78 2.70
N LYS A 172 -22.21 -5.69 3.61
CA LYS A 172 -22.34 -5.38 5.05
C LYS A 172 -21.06 -4.83 5.70
N TRP A 173 -19.89 -5.23 5.22
CA TRP A 173 -18.60 -4.89 5.84
C TRP A 173 -17.85 -3.79 5.10
N THR A 174 -18.41 -3.26 3.99
CA THR A 174 -17.75 -2.23 3.21
C THR A 174 -17.82 -0.88 3.91
N VAL A 175 -16.67 -0.25 4.11
CA VAL A 175 -16.57 1.11 4.67
C VAL A 175 -16.77 2.16 3.58
N ASN A 176 -16.37 1.84 2.35
CA ASN A 176 -16.54 2.70 1.18
C ASN A 176 -17.70 2.24 0.29
N TRP A 177 -18.28 3.19 -0.45
CA TRP A 177 -19.44 3.00 -1.33
C TRP A 177 -20.73 2.57 -0.62
N ARG A 178 -20.81 2.70 0.71
CA ARG A 178 -22.00 2.32 1.50
C ARG A 178 -23.23 3.16 1.19
N PHE A 179 -23.05 4.34 0.59
CA PHE A 179 -24.13 5.21 0.13
C PHE A 179 -24.80 4.70 -1.16
N LEU A 180 -24.21 3.72 -1.85
CA LEU A 180 -24.81 3.11 -3.04
C LEU A 180 -25.74 1.96 -2.64
N PRO A 181 -26.79 1.67 -3.44
CA PRO A 181 -27.55 0.43 -3.31
C PRO A 181 -26.67 -0.80 -3.50
N GLU A 182 -26.98 -1.89 -2.78
CA GLU A 182 -26.21 -3.13 -2.82
C GLU A 182 -26.14 -3.75 -4.23
N GLU A 183 -27.24 -3.65 -4.98
CA GLU A 183 -27.33 -4.14 -6.37
C GLU A 183 -26.30 -3.46 -7.28
N VAL A 184 -26.15 -2.13 -7.16
CA VAL A 184 -25.16 -1.36 -7.91
C VAL A 184 -23.75 -1.74 -7.48
N PHE A 185 -23.51 -1.89 -6.18
CA PHE A 185 -22.22 -2.26 -5.63
C PHE A 185 -21.75 -3.64 -6.10
N GLN A 186 -22.66 -4.60 -6.22
CA GLN A 186 -22.36 -5.96 -6.66
C GLN A 186 -22.24 -6.09 -8.20
N HIS A 187 -22.77 -5.10 -8.94
CA HIS A 187 -22.79 -5.13 -10.39
C HIS A 187 -21.39 -5.14 -11.01
N ARG A 188 -21.17 -6.01 -12.01
CA ARG A 188 -19.86 -6.14 -12.68
C ARG A 188 -19.45 -4.85 -13.40
N ALA A 189 -20.39 -4.14 -13.99
CA ALA A 189 -20.09 -2.87 -14.65
C ALA A 189 -19.54 -1.83 -13.66
N PHE A 190 -20.01 -1.81 -12.41
CA PHE A 190 -19.47 -0.91 -11.40
C PHE A 190 -18.00 -1.23 -11.09
N HIS A 191 -17.66 -2.52 -10.98
CA HIS A 191 -16.27 -2.95 -10.79
C HIS A 191 -15.36 -2.52 -11.95
N THR A 192 -15.79 -2.72 -13.20
CA THR A 192 -15.00 -2.30 -14.38
C THR A 192 -14.90 -0.78 -14.49
N THR A 193 -15.97 -0.06 -14.14
CA THR A 193 -15.97 1.41 -14.12
C THR A 193 -15.00 1.96 -13.09
N LEU A 194 -14.76 1.29 -11.97
CA LEU A 194 -13.74 1.69 -10.98
C LEU A 194 -12.29 1.43 -11.44
N LEU A 195 -12.08 0.49 -12.36
CA LEU A 195 -10.75 0.21 -12.91
C LEU A 195 -10.26 1.34 -13.83
N LEU A 196 -11.16 1.95 -14.60
CA LEU A 196 -10.83 3.06 -15.50
C LEU A 196 -10.21 4.28 -14.76
N PRO A 197 -10.83 4.87 -13.72
CA PRO A 197 -10.25 5.98 -12.97
C PRO A 197 -8.99 5.56 -12.21
N HIS A 198 -8.86 4.29 -11.82
CA HIS A 198 -7.61 3.78 -11.24
C HIS A 198 -6.45 3.86 -12.23
N LEU A 199 -6.63 3.28 -13.43
CA LEU A 199 -5.60 3.29 -14.47
C LEU A 199 -5.33 4.71 -14.99
N ALA A 200 -6.38 5.52 -15.17
CA ALA A 200 -6.24 6.92 -15.56
C ALA A 200 -5.47 7.72 -14.49
N GLY A 201 -5.81 7.55 -13.21
CA GLY A 201 -5.10 8.19 -12.10
C GLY A 201 -3.63 7.81 -12.04
N LEU A 202 -3.30 6.51 -12.19
CA LEU A 202 -1.92 6.04 -12.28
C LEU A 202 -1.19 6.65 -13.47
N GLY A 203 -1.81 6.69 -14.66
CA GLY A 203 -1.23 7.31 -15.84
C GLY A 203 -0.98 8.81 -15.67
N LEU A 204 -1.96 9.54 -15.13
CA LEU A 204 -1.84 10.97 -14.86
C LEU A 204 -0.73 11.27 -13.85
N PHE A 205 -0.67 10.51 -12.74
CA PHE A 205 0.39 10.64 -11.75
C PHE A 205 1.76 10.29 -12.32
N ALA A 206 1.86 9.21 -13.11
CA ALA A 206 3.11 8.81 -13.76
C ALA A 206 3.65 9.90 -14.70
N LEU A 207 2.77 10.48 -15.53
CA LEU A 207 3.13 11.48 -16.54
C LEU A 207 3.43 12.86 -15.94
N HIS A 208 2.64 13.31 -14.96
CA HIS A 208 2.70 14.70 -14.49
C HIS A 208 3.41 14.86 -13.13
N LEU A 209 3.26 13.90 -12.21
CA LEU A 209 3.70 14.05 -10.82
C LEU A 209 4.98 13.27 -10.50
N TRP A 210 5.09 12.04 -10.99
CA TRP A 210 6.22 11.15 -10.76
C TRP A 210 7.38 11.44 -11.72
N HIS A 211 7.06 11.65 -13.00
CA HIS A 211 7.99 12.00 -14.06
C HIS A 211 8.10 13.53 -14.20
N ARG A 212 8.84 14.17 -13.29
CA ARG A 212 9.06 15.63 -13.31
C ARG A 212 10.07 16.11 -14.37
N SER A 213 10.48 15.24 -15.29
CA SER A 213 11.36 15.64 -16.39
C SER A 213 10.53 16.23 -17.52
N ARG A 214 11.07 17.23 -18.24
CA ARG A 214 10.46 17.73 -19.48
C ARG A 214 10.54 16.74 -20.65
N GLU A 215 11.26 15.64 -20.46
CA GLU A 215 11.38 14.59 -21.46
C GLU A 215 10.17 13.68 -21.50
N SER A 216 9.93 13.03 -22.64
CA SER A 216 8.91 11.99 -22.76
C SER A 216 9.14 10.87 -21.75
N ILE A 217 8.06 10.29 -21.21
CA ILE A 217 8.14 9.11 -20.31
C ILE A 217 8.84 7.91 -20.96
N LEU A 218 8.88 7.86 -22.31
CA LEU A 218 9.61 6.84 -23.06
C LEU A 218 11.13 6.89 -22.82
N THR A 219 11.69 8.02 -22.35
CA THR A 219 13.10 8.08 -21.98
C THR A 219 13.43 7.20 -20.76
N LEU A 220 12.43 6.81 -19.97
CA LEU A 220 12.58 5.83 -18.89
C LEU A 220 12.91 4.41 -19.39
N LEU A 221 12.71 4.12 -20.68
CA LEU A 221 13.09 2.83 -21.26
C LEU A 221 14.58 2.77 -21.65
N LYS A 222 15.18 3.93 -21.94
CA LYS A 222 16.60 4.04 -22.32
C LYS A 222 17.53 3.75 -21.16
N ASP A 223 18.80 3.48 -21.44
CA ASP A 223 19.82 3.33 -20.41
C ASP A 223 19.90 4.62 -19.56
N PRO A 224 19.92 4.55 -18.22
CA PRO A 224 20.14 5.71 -17.36
C PRO A 224 21.36 6.56 -17.74
N ALA A 225 22.43 5.96 -18.28
CA ALA A 225 23.65 6.67 -18.70
C ALA A 225 23.43 7.59 -19.91
N GLU A 226 22.43 7.30 -20.74
CA GLU A 226 22.09 8.09 -21.94
C GLU A 226 21.14 9.25 -21.65
N ARG A 227 20.68 9.38 -20.40
CA ARG A 227 19.69 10.39 -20.01
C ARG A 227 20.38 11.69 -19.60
N LYS A 228 19.76 12.82 -19.93
CA LYS A 228 20.22 14.12 -19.41
C LYS A 228 20.15 14.10 -17.88
N PRO A 229 21.17 14.62 -17.17
CA PRO A 229 21.14 14.69 -15.73
C PRO A 229 19.92 15.51 -15.28
N PRO A 230 19.14 15.02 -14.30
CA PRO A 230 17.95 15.73 -13.85
C PRO A 230 18.28 17.10 -13.24
N SER A 231 17.36 18.06 -13.41
CA SER A 231 17.31 19.33 -12.67
C SER A 231 17.11 19.07 -11.17
N PRO A 232 17.38 20.04 -10.26
CA PRO A 232 17.81 19.75 -8.90
C PRO A 232 16.81 18.86 -8.15
N PRO A 233 17.28 17.79 -7.48
CA PRO A 233 16.41 16.72 -7.05
C PRO A 233 15.59 17.11 -5.81
N LEU A 234 14.30 16.77 -5.79
CA LEU A 234 13.75 16.27 -4.54
C LEU A 234 14.63 15.08 -4.15
N SER A 235 15.15 15.07 -2.91
CA SER A 235 15.94 13.95 -2.38
C SER A 235 15.38 12.61 -2.86
N ALA A 236 16.22 11.74 -3.43
CA ALA A 236 15.81 10.49 -4.08
C ALA A 236 14.85 9.66 -3.19
N ASN A 237 15.06 9.70 -1.88
CA ASN A 237 14.19 9.10 -0.87
C ASN A 237 12.74 9.58 -0.94
N ASN A 238 12.52 10.88 -1.13
CA ASN A 238 11.19 11.48 -1.24
C ASN A 238 10.46 11.00 -2.50
N ILE A 239 11.18 10.85 -3.61
CA ILE A 239 10.58 10.34 -4.86
C ILE A 239 10.14 8.89 -4.67
N ILE A 240 10.99 8.04 -4.08
CA ILE A 240 10.67 6.63 -3.84
C ILE A 240 9.39 6.50 -3.01
N VAL A 241 9.34 7.18 -1.85
CA VAL A 241 8.19 7.07 -0.94
C VAL A 241 6.93 7.67 -1.55
N PHE A 242 7.04 8.83 -2.21
CA PHE A 242 5.92 9.48 -2.87
C PHE A 242 5.28 8.61 -3.96
N VAL A 243 6.10 8.03 -4.84
CA VAL A 243 5.60 7.18 -5.94
C VAL A 243 4.90 5.94 -5.38
N LEU A 244 5.52 5.25 -4.42
CA LEU A 244 4.95 4.03 -3.83
C LEU A 244 3.64 4.32 -3.08
N PHE A 245 3.62 5.36 -2.24
CA PHE A 245 2.45 5.66 -1.41
C PHE A 245 1.29 6.23 -2.25
N SER A 246 1.57 7.08 -3.25
CA SER A 246 0.52 7.58 -4.13
C SER A 246 -0.05 6.50 -5.05
N SER A 247 0.78 5.57 -5.54
CA SER A 247 0.32 4.38 -6.29
C SER A 247 -0.68 3.57 -5.47
N ASN A 248 -0.34 3.25 -4.23
CA ASN A 248 -1.23 2.51 -3.33
C ASN A 248 -2.52 3.29 -3.03
N PHE A 249 -2.40 4.58 -2.74
CA PHE A 249 -3.54 5.41 -2.38
C PHE A 249 -4.56 5.54 -3.51
N LEU A 250 -4.12 5.73 -4.76
CA LEU A 250 -4.99 5.68 -5.94
C LEU A 250 -5.73 4.34 -6.03
N GLY A 251 -5.06 3.24 -5.71
CA GLY A 251 -5.68 1.91 -5.62
C GLY A 251 -6.75 1.80 -4.53
N VAL A 252 -6.47 2.34 -3.34
CA VAL A 252 -7.43 2.35 -2.22
C VAL A 252 -8.67 3.18 -2.57
N CYS A 253 -8.50 4.38 -3.14
CA CYS A 253 -9.62 5.25 -3.54
C CYS A 253 -10.56 4.58 -4.55
N CYS A 254 -9.98 3.83 -5.51
CA CYS A 254 -10.73 3.13 -6.55
C CYS A 254 -11.13 1.70 -6.17
N SER A 255 -10.81 1.24 -4.95
CA SER A 255 -11.18 -0.11 -4.51
C SER A 255 -12.69 -0.22 -4.38
N ARG A 256 -13.29 -1.26 -4.94
CA ARG A 256 -14.75 -1.48 -4.83
C ARG A 256 -15.19 -1.77 -3.41
N SER A 257 -14.43 -2.53 -2.64
CA SER A 257 -14.80 -2.88 -1.27
C SER A 257 -13.62 -2.75 -0.33
N LEU A 258 -13.83 -1.97 0.74
CA LEU A 258 -12.89 -1.78 1.81
C LEU A 258 -13.47 -2.30 3.11
N HIS A 259 -13.05 -3.49 3.52
CA HIS A 259 -13.36 -4.01 4.85
C HIS A 259 -12.49 -3.34 5.90
N TYR A 260 -13.00 -3.21 7.12
CA TYR A 260 -12.32 -2.58 8.25
C TYR A 260 -10.86 -2.96 8.49
N GLN A 261 -10.46 -4.20 8.18
CA GLN A 261 -9.07 -4.66 8.31
C GLN A 261 -8.12 -3.99 7.30
N PHE A 262 -8.64 -3.55 6.16
CA PHE A 262 -7.88 -2.93 5.07
C PHE A 262 -7.44 -1.50 5.40
N TYR A 263 -7.87 -0.95 6.54
CA TYR A 263 -7.37 0.35 6.99
C TYR A 263 -5.83 0.37 7.11
N VAL A 264 -5.25 -0.74 7.54
CA VAL A 264 -3.79 -0.90 7.68
C VAL A 264 -3.04 -0.76 6.35
N TRP A 265 -3.71 -0.91 5.20
CA TRP A 265 -3.10 -0.81 3.87
C TRP A 265 -2.54 0.58 3.57
N TYR A 266 -3.07 1.62 4.23
CA TYR A 266 -2.68 2.99 3.93
C TYR A 266 -2.69 3.94 5.13
N PHE A 267 -3.17 3.52 6.31
CA PHE A 267 -3.12 4.34 7.54
C PHE A 267 -1.74 4.94 7.78
N HIS A 268 -0.69 4.11 7.72
CA HIS A 268 0.68 4.53 7.97
C HIS A 268 1.30 5.33 6.81
N THR A 269 0.62 5.43 5.66
CA THR A 269 1.09 6.24 4.52
C THR A 269 0.41 7.60 4.46
N LEU A 270 -0.76 7.76 5.08
CA LEU A 270 -1.57 8.98 5.05
C LEU A 270 -0.81 10.23 5.55
N PRO A 271 -0.10 10.21 6.69
CA PRO A 271 0.65 11.39 7.12
C PRO A 271 1.70 11.84 6.10
N TYR A 272 2.41 10.90 5.47
CA TYR A 272 3.35 11.28 4.43
C TYR A 272 2.64 11.95 3.24
N LEU A 273 1.54 11.37 2.75
CA LEU A 273 0.79 11.93 1.62
C LEU A 273 0.25 13.34 1.91
N LEU A 274 -0.14 13.60 3.16
CA LEU A 274 -0.61 14.91 3.58
C LEU A 274 0.51 15.93 3.78
N TRP A 275 1.72 15.52 4.16
CA TRP A 275 2.82 16.45 4.47
C TRP A 275 3.95 16.48 3.43
N CYS A 276 3.91 15.65 2.38
CA CYS A 276 4.93 15.64 1.35
C CYS A 276 4.90 16.88 0.45
N THR A 277 3.77 17.58 0.36
CA THR A 277 3.63 18.84 -0.39
C THR A 277 3.85 20.08 0.49
N PRO A 278 4.60 21.09 0.02
CA PRO A 278 4.76 22.34 0.73
C PRO A 278 3.40 23.03 0.89
N THR A 279 3.03 23.37 2.13
CA THR A 279 1.81 24.12 2.41
C THR A 279 2.08 25.18 3.48
N ALA A 280 1.34 26.28 3.46
CA ALA A 280 1.39 27.26 4.55
C ALA A 280 1.12 26.59 5.91
N LYS A 281 1.72 27.11 6.99
CA LYS A 281 1.59 26.54 8.35
C LYS A 281 0.12 26.42 8.80
N LEU A 282 -0.76 27.32 8.36
CA LEU A 282 -2.20 27.29 8.64
C LEU A 282 -2.89 26.02 8.10
N ALA A 283 -2.33 25.38 7.08
CA ALA A 283 -2.87 24.16 6.48
C ALA A 283 -2.59 22.89 7.33
N HIS A 284 -1.82 22.96 8.43
CA HIS A 284 -1.61 21.80 9.30
C HIS A 284 -2.88 21.36 10.03
N MET A 285 -3.72 22.30 10.50
CA MET A 285 -4.96 21.95 11.20
C MET A 285 -5.95 21.20 10.30
N PRO A 286 -6.23 21.64 9.05
CA PRO A 286 -7.02 20.87 8.10
C PRO A 286 -6.49 19.46 7.84
N LYS A 287 -5.17 19.25 7.76
CA LYS A 287 -4.58 17.92 7.54
C LYS A 287 -4.79 16.98 8.73
N VAL A 288 -4.65 17.48 9.96
CA VAL A 288 -4.94 16.70 11.17
C VAL A 288 -6.43 16.39 11.28
N LEU A 289 -7.29 17.38 11.00
CA LEU A 289 -8.74 17.16 10.93
C LEU A 289 -9.09 16.08 9.90
N LEU A 290 -8.47 16.13 8.72
CA LEU A 290 -8.67 15.16 7.66
C LEU A 290 -8.28 13.73 8.10
N LEU A 291 -7.15 13.57 8.81
CA LEU A 291 -6.78 12.29 9.44
C LEU A 291 -7.83 11.85 10.46
N GLY A 292 -8.32 12.76 11.30
CA GLY A 292 -9.34 12.47 12.32
C GLY A 292 -10.67 12.03 11.71
N VAL A 293 -11.13 12.68 10.63
CA VAL A 293 -12.36 12.28 9.92
C VAL A 293 -12.18 10.92 9.25
N ILE A 294 -11.02 10.65 8.63
CA ILE A 294 -10.72 9.31 8.10
C ILE A 294 -10.79 8.27 9.22
N GLU A 295 -10.12 8.50 10.35
CA GLU A 295 -10.16 7.61 11.52
C GLU A 295 -11.59 7.37 12.00
N LEU A 296 -12.41 8.41 12.07
CA LEU A 296 -13.82 8.32 12.45
C LEU A 296 -14.63 7.46 11.47
N CYS A 297 -14.42 7.63 10.17
CA CYS A 297 -15.09 6.85 9.14
C CYS A 297 -14.74 5.36 9.27
N TRP A 298 -13.47 5.03 9.52
CA TRP A 298 -13.04 3.65 9.76
C TRP A 298 -13.56 3.10 11.08
N ASN A 299 -13.81 3.94 12.08
CA ASN A 299 -14.33 3.50 13.38
C ASN A 299 -15.86 3.39 13.46
N THR A 300 -16.59 3.97 12.51
CA THR A 300 -18.06 3.87 12.44
C THR A 300 -18.47 2.46 12.02
N TYR A 301 -19.14 1.71 12.92
CA TYR A 301 -19.65 0.37 12.66
C TYR A 301 -21.11 0.21 13.12
N PRO A 302 -22.02 -0.29 12.24
CA PRO A 302 -21.84 -0.47 10.80
C PRO A 302 -21.62 0.87 10.10
N SER A 303 -20.93 0.86 8.96
CA SER A 303 -20.75 2.07 8.15
C SER A 303 -22.11 2.65 7.70
N THR A 304 -22.21 3.97 7.69
CA THR A 304 -23.38 4.73 7.20
C THR A 304 -23.08 5.40 5.87
N ALA A 305 -24.12 5.82 5.14
CA ALA A 305 -23.96 6.61 3.92
C ALA A 305 -23.13 7.88 4.16
N CYS A 306 -23.37 8.57 5.27
CA CYS A 306 -22.59 9.75 5.69
C CYS A 306 -21.11 9.40 5.89
N SER A 307 -20.78 8.40 6.72
CA SER A 307 -19.39 8.00 6.95
C SER A 307 -18.66 7.58 5.67
N SER A 308 -19.36 6.89 4.76
CA SER A 308 -18.77 6.48 3.49
C SER A 308 -18.56 7.66 2.54
N LEU A 309 -19.51 8.60 2.47
CA LEU A 309 -19.36 9.80 1.64
C LEU A 309 -18.25 10.70 2.17
N SER A 310 -18.20 10.90 3.49
CA SER A 310 -17.11 11.62 4.16
C SER A 310 -15.75 11.01 3.86
N LEU A 311 -15.62 9.67 3.90
CA LEU A 311 -14.37 9.00 3.54
C LEU A 311 -13.93 9.33 2.10
N HIS A 312 -14.86 9.29 1.13
CA HIS A 312 -14.58 9.63 -0.27
C HIS A 312 -14.21 11.10 -0.47
N VAL A 313 -14.90 12.01 0.21
CA VAL A 313 -14.54 13.44 0.22
C VAL A 313 -13.13 13.62 0.78
N CYS A 314 -12.81 12.96 1.90
CA CYS A 314 -11.48 13.02 2.48
C CYS A 314 -10.41 12.49 1.52
N HIS A 315 -10.65 11.35 0.87
CA HIS A 315 -9.75 10.80 -0.15
C HIS A 315 -9.56 11.74 -1.33
N GLY A 316 -10.64 12.34 -1.83
CA GLY A 316 -10.61 13.35 -2.90
C GLY A 316 -9.79 14.58 -2.52
N LEU A 317 -9.92 15.09 -1.29
CA LEU A 317 -9.12 16.20 -0.78
C LEU A 317 -7.63 15.86 -0.70
N VAL A 318 -7.27 14.65 -0.27
CA VAL A 318 -5.87 14.19 -0.30
C VAL A 318 -5.35 14.19 -1.75
N LEU A 319 -6.09 13.60 -2.69
CA LEU A 319 -5.67 13.55 -4.11
C LEU A 319 -5.53 14.96 -4.72
N LEU A 320 -6.49 15.85 -4.44
CA LEU A 320 -6.46 17.23 -4.90
C LEU A 320 -5.24 17.98 -4.34
N GLN A 321 -4.95 17.81 -3.05
CA GLN A 321 -3.77 18.40 -2.42
C GLN A 321 -2.48 17.87 -3.04
N LEU A 322 -2.39 16.58 -3.33
CA LEU A 322 -1.24 15.99 -4.00
C LEU A 322 -1.07 16.58 -5.40
N TRP A 323 -2.16 16.73 -6.16
CA TRP A 323 -2.15 17.31 -7.49
C TRP A 323 -1.68 18.78 -7.47
N LEU A 324 -2.34 19.62 -6.67
CA LEU A 324 -2.06 21.06 -6.60
C LEU A 324 -0.73 21.40 -5.93
N GLY A 325 -0.31 20.60 -4.95
CA GLY A 325 0.92 20.85 -4.19
C GLY A 325 2.20 20.32 -4.86
N THR A 326 2.07 19.66 -6.02
CA THR A 326 3.21 19.14 -6.79
C THR A 326 3.26 19.62 -8.23
N ALA A 327 2.15 20.07 -8.80
CA ALA A 327 2.08 20.85 -10.04
C ALA A 327 2.72 22.24 -9.86
#